data_AF-A0A6I6H8Y3-F1
#
_entry.id   AF-A0A6I6H8Y3-F1
#
_cell.length_a   1.000
_cell.length_b   1.000
_cell.length_c   1.000
_cell.angle_alpha   90.00
_cell.angle_beta   90.00
_cell.angle_gamma   90.00
#
_symmetry.space_group_name_H-M   'P 1'
#
loop_
_entity.id
_entity.type
_entity.pdbx_description
1 polymer ?
#
loop_
_entity_poly.entity_id
_entity_poly.type
_entity_poly.pdbx_seq_one_letter_code
_entity_poly.pdbx_strand_id
1 'polypeptide(L)'
;MFAAEAESFFSRILATWFFFTMFAFFAAALLPGLLTVPAVIACMGLTYWCVDCAYRTERFGRFAAFRLFSILGLAPVIGFVCALMTASKELKLGPLLSVAFGCIPVIIAVVAYLAVYQWCGQHNDLVVRGQRVEVAEVAPRRGSTVMLSGLAAGLSSMIYPMVKSHNISTVALVLAVVALSLFVIFYYRNNIAAFRELKERETRERCHYTFMNVEEIRERRVASLLGRIFAVRTRR
;
A
#
# COMPACT_ATOMS: atom_id res chain seq x y z
N MET A 1 5.68 10.37 -5.94
CA MET A 1 4.77 9.49 -5.16
C MET A 1 3.78 10.26 -4.29
N PHE A 2 4.13 11.38 -3.65
CA PHE A 2 3.22 12.06 -2.70
C PHE A 2 2.49 13.28 -3.24
N ALA A 3 2.74 13.69 -4.50
CA ALA A 3 2.03 14.78 -5.16
C ALA A 3 0.52 14.54 -5.11
N ALA A 4 -0.18 15.39 -4.35
CA ALA A 4 -1.62 15.39 -4.21
C ALA A 4 -2.16 16.48 -5.13
N GLU A 5 -2.29 16.17 -6.41
CA GLU A 5 -3.14 16.95 -7.30
C GLU A 5 -4.58 16.81 -6.78
N ALA A 6 -5.26 17.92 -6.52
CA ALA A 6 -6.58 17.91 -5.91
C ALA A 6 -7.62 17.16 -6.75
N GLU A 7 -7.41 17.08 -8.07
CA GLU A 7 -8.25 16.32 -9.02
C GLU A 7 -8.16 14.81 -8.82
N SER A 8 -6.95 14.28 -8.61
CA SER A 8 -6.73 12.85 -8.48
C SER A 8 -6.83 12.35 -7.03
N PHE A 9 -6.88 13.25 -6.05
CA PHE A 9 -6.90 12.92 -4.62
C PHE A 9 -8.07 12.01 -4.23
N PHE A 10 -9.31 12.44 -4.50
CA PHE A 10 -10.51 11.67 -4.14
C PHE A 10 -10.65 10.39 -4.97
N SER A 11 -10.35 10.47 -6.28
CA SER A 11 -10.37 9.30 -7.17
C SER A 11 -9.41 8.21 -6.69
N ARG A 12 -8.19 8.59 -6.27
CA ARG A 12 -7.20 7.63 -5.74
C ARG A 12 -7.65 7.01 -4.42
N ILE A 13 -8.22 7.77 -3.49
CA ILE A 13 -8.73 7.22 -2.22
C ILE A 13 -9.89 6.25 -2.48
N LEU A 14 -10.83 6.60 -3.36
CA LEU A 14 -11.94 5.74 -3.74
C LEU A 14 -11.46 4.49 -4.48
N ALA A 15 -10.48 4.61 -5.38
CA ALA A 15 -9.89 3.47 -6.09
C ALA A 15 -9.20 2.50 -5.13
N THR A 16 -8.41 3.01 -4.17
CA THR A 16 -7.85 2.21 -3.09
C THR A 16 -8.96 1.50 -2.32
N TRP A 17 -9.97 2.25 -1.87
CA TRP A 17 -11.08 1.69 -1.12
C TRP A 17 -11.78 0.54 -1.87
N PHE A 18 -12.11 0.77 -3.13
CA PHE A 18 -12.75 -0.21 -4.00
C PHE A 18 -11.86 -1.44 -4.20
N PHE A 19 -10.56 -1.24 -4.44
CA PHE A 19 -9.61 -2.32 -4.62
C PHE A 19 -9.55 -3.25 -3.39
N PHE A 20 -9.29 -2.70 -2.20
CA PHE A 20 -9.16 -3.53 -1.00
C PHE A 20 -10.47 -4.20 -0.59
N THR A 21 -11.61 -3.53 -0.77
CA THR A 21 -12.93 -4.12 -0.48
C THR A 21 -13.29 -5.24 -1.46
N MET A 22 -12.98 -5.07 -2.75
CA MET A 22 -13.17 -6.11 -3.76
C MET A 22 -12.34 -7.36 -3.44
N PHE A 23 -11.05 -7.21 -3.10
CA PHE A 23 -10.21 -8.36 -2.74
C PHE A 23 -10.58 -8.99 -1.40
N ALA A 24 -11.06 -8.20 -0.42
CA ALA A 24 -11.62 -8.75 0.82
C ALA A 24 -12.88 -9.59 0.55
N PHE A 25 -13.74 -9.15 -0.37
CA PHE A 25 -14.90 -9.93 -0.80
C PHE A 25 -14.49 -11.23 -1.51
N PHE A 26 -13.50 -11.19 -2.41
CA PHE A 26 -12.98 -12.41 -3.04
C PHE A 26 -12.39 -13.39 -2.03
N ALA A 27 -11.64 -12.90 -1.04
CA ALA A 27 -11.12 -13.74 0.04
C ALA A 27 -12.25 -14.39 0.85
N ALA A 28 -13.29 -13.63 1.20
CA ALA A 28 -14.46 -14.14 1.90
C ALA A 28 -15.25 -15.17 1.07
N ALA A 29 -15.39 -14.95 -0.24
CA ALA A 29 -16.08 -15.87 -1.15
C ALA A 29 -15.35 -17.22 -1.31
N LEU A 30 -14.01 -17.22 -1.21
CA LEU A 30 -13.21 -18.45 -1.28
C LEU A 30 -13.39 -19.31 -0.03
N LEU A 31 -13.39 -18.70 1.16
CA LEU A 31 -13.52 -19.40 2.45
C LEU A 31 -14.53 -18.67 3.38
N PRO A 32 -15.84 -18.80 3.13
CA PRO A 32 -16.85 -18.01 3.84
C PRO A 32 -16.92 -18.32 5.34
N GLY A 33 -16.67 -19.56 5.75
CA GLY A 33 -16.71 -19.94 7.17
C GLY A 33 -15.67 -19.24 8.05
N LEU A 34 -14.50 -18.89 7.51
CA LEU A 34 -13.38 -18.36 8.29
C LEU A 34 -13.04 -16.90 7.99
N LEU A 35 -13.16 -16.47 6.73
CA LEU A 35 -12.66 -15.16 6.28
C LEU A 35 -13.73 -14.06 6.24
N THR A 36 -15.02 -14.39 6.37
CA THR A 36 -16.10 -13.39 6.29
C THR A 36 -16.02 -12.37 7.43
N VAL A 37 -15.86 -12.82 8.67
CA VAL A 37 -15.76 -11.91 9.83
C VAL A 37 -14.51 -11.02 9.75
N PRO A 38 -13.29 -11.56 9.52
CA PRO A 38 -12.10 -10.74 9.29
C PRO A 38 -12.23 -9.76 8.12
N ALA A 39 -12.84 -10.18 7.00
CA ALA A 39 -13.02 -9.34 5.82
C ALA A 39 -13.94 -8.14 6.12
N VAL A 40 -15.06 -8.37 6.83
CA VAL A 40 -15.98 -7.29 7.23
C VAL A 40 -15.28 -6.30 8.15
N ILE A 41 -14.54 -6.79 9.15
CA ILE A 41 -13.77 -5.93 10.07
C ILE A 41 -12.72 -5.11 9.29
N ALA A 42 -11.99 -5.74 8.37
CA ALA A 42 -11.01 -5.06 7.54
C ALA A 42 -11.65 -3.98 6.64
N CYS A 43 -12.79 -4.28 6.02
CA CYS A 43 -13.55 -3.31 5.22
C CYS A 43 -14.05 -2.13 6.07
N MET A 44 -14.54 -2.37 7.28
CA MET A 44 -14.95 -1.31 8.21
C MET A 44 -13.77 -0.46 8.68
N GLY A 45 -12.62 -1.07 8.98
CA GLY A 45 -11.41 -0.33 9.32
C GLY A 45 -10.90 0.52 8.15
N LEU A 46 -10.88 -0.05 6.95
CA LEU A 46 -10.40 0.63 5.74
C LEU A 46 -11.35 1.76 5.31
N THR A 47 -12.67 1.56 5.38
CA THR A 47 -13.67 2.63 5.16
C THR A 47 -13.45 3.78 6.14
N TYR A 48 -13.32 3.48 7.44
CA TYR A 48 -13.07 4.49 8.46
C TYR A 48 -11.79 5.28 8.17
N TRP A 49 -10.71 4.59 7.82
CA TRP A 49 -9.43 5.25 7.49
C TRP A 49 -9.53 6.10 6.22
N CYS A 50 -10.20 5.61 5.16
CA CYS A 50 -10.43 6.38 3.95
C CYS A 50 -11.24 7.65 4.23
N VAL A 51 -12.28 7.55 5.05
CA VAL A 51 -13.11 8.71 5.46
C VAL A 51 -12.32 9.68 6.33
N ASP A 52 -11.53 9.19 7.29
CA ASP A 52 -10.68 10.02 8.15
C ASP A 52 -9.63 10.79 7.32
N CYS A 53 -9.01 10.13 6.35
CA CYS A 53 -8.06 10.76 5.42
C CYS A 53 -8.75 11.74 4.44
N ALA A 54 -9.92 11.38 3.90
CA ALA A 54 -10.59 12.19 2.89
C ALA A 54 -11.24 13.46 3.47
N TYR A 55 -11.79 13.39 4.68
CA TYR A 55 -12.67 14.45 5.20
C TYR A 55 -12.22 15.06 6.54
N ARG A 56 -11.56 14.28 7.41
CA ARG A 56 -11.33 14.71 8.80
C ARG A 56 -9.92 15.22 9.08
N THR A 57 -8.92 14.65 8.43
CA THR A 57 -7.51 14.96 8.72
C THR A 57 -6.90 15.86 7.65
N GLU A 58 -6.16 16.87 8.12
CA GLU A 58 -5.33 17.77 7.29
C GLU A 58 -3.83 17.42 7.44
N ARG A 59 -3.50 16.42 8.28
CA ARG A 59 -2.12 15.99 8.57
C ARG A 59 -1.53 15.22 7.38
N PHE A 60 -0.43 15.72 6.83
CA PHE A 60 0.27 15.09 5.71
C PHE A 60 0.76 13.67 6.07
N GLY A 61 1.29 13.48 7.28
CA GLY A 61 1.82 12.18 7.72
C GLY A 61 0.80 11.04 7.66
N ARG A 62 -0.47 11.28 8.02
CA ARG A 62 -1.54 10.25 7.94
C ARG A 62 -1.87 9.87 6.50
N PHE A 63 -1.92 10.84 5.61
CA PHE A 63 -2.18 10.59 4.19
C PHE A 63 -0.99 9.90 3.50
N ALA A 64 0.23 10.34 3.79
CA ALA A 64 1.43 9.72 3.26
C ALA A 64 1.53 8.26 3.72
N ALA A 65 1.21 7.96 4.99
CA ALA A 65 1.09 6.58 5.49
C ALA A 65 0.02 5.79 4.74
N PHE A 66 -1.18 6.34 4.56
CA PHE A 66 -2.27 5.69 3.81
C PHE A 66 -1.88 5.40 2.36
N ARG A 67 -1.20 6.35 1.70
CA ARG A 67 -0.77 6.22 0.31
C ARG A 67 0.35 5.19 0.16
N LEU A 68 1.30 5.19 1.10
CA LEU A 68 2.36 4.19 1.18
C LEU A 68 1.74 2.80 1.37
N PHE A 69 0.82 2.65 2.33
CA PHE A 69 0.07 1.41 2.54
C PHE A 69 -0.69 0.95 1.28
N SER A 70 -1.38 1.87 0.60
CA SER A 70 -2.16 1.56 -0.60
C SER A 70 -1.30 1.00 -1.72
N ILE A 71 -0.14 1.61 -1.98
CA ILE A 71 0.75 1.22 -3.07
C ILE A 71 1.51 -0.07 -2.72
N LEU A 72 2.04 -0.17 -1.50
CA LEU A 72 2.78 -1.35 -1.06
C LEU A 72 1.89 -2.55 -0.80
N GLY A 73 0.63 -2.33 -0.39
CA GLY A 73 -0.34 -3.38 -0.09
C GLY A 73 -1.00 -3.99 -1.33
N LEU A 74 -0.92 -3.34 -2.50
CA LEU A 74 -1.63 -3.76 -3.71
C LEU A 74 -1.19 -5.14 -4.19
N ALA A 75 0.11 -5.35 -4.40
CA ALA A 75 0.64 -6.63 -4.86
C ALA A 75 0.51 -7.76 -3.82
N PRO A 76 0.85 -7.56 -2.52
CA PRO A 76 0.68 -8.60 -1.49
C PRO A 76 -0.77 -9.08 -1.32
N VAL A 77 -1.77 -8.20 -1.44
CA VAL A 77 -3.18 -8.59 -1.35
C VAL A 77 -3.62 -9.44 -2.54
N ILE A 78 -3.17 -9.11 -3.76
CA ILE A 78 -3.38 -9.97 -4.93
C ILE A 78 -2.74 -11.33 -4.69
N GLY A 79 -1.48 -11.32 -4.23
CA GLY A 79 -0.72 -12.53 -3.92
C GLY A 79 -1.45 -13.40 -2.90
N PHE A 80 -2.01 -12.80 -1.84
CA PHE A 80 -2.80 -13.48 -0.83
C PHE A 80 -3.99 -14.22 -1.42
N VAL A 81 -4.82 -13.55 -2.23
CA VAL A 81 -6.01 -14.17 -2.82
C VAL A 81 -5.62 -15.27 -3.82
N CYS A 82 -4.58 -15.06 -4.64
CA CYS A 82 -4.11 -16.08 -5.59
C CYS A 82 -3.52 -17.31 -4.87
N ALA A 83 -2.76 -17.10 -3.79
CA ALA A 83 -2.21 -18.17 -2.98
C ALA A 83 -3.31 -18.93 -2.24
N LEU A 84 -4.31 -18.22 -1.71
CA LEU A 84 -5.49 -18.81 -1.07
C LEU A 84 -6.32 -19.65 -2.07
N MET A 85 -6.53 -19.14 -3.28
CA MET A 85 -7.24 -19.85 -4.35
C MET A 85 -6.49 -21.13 -4.74
N THR A 86 -5.16 -21.05 -4.93
CA THR A 86 -4.32 -22.21 -5.25
C THR A 86 -4.36 -23.24 -4.13
N ALA A 87 -4.24 -22.81 -2.87
CA ALA A 87 -4.23 -23.71 -1.73
C ALA A 87 -5.59 -24.39 -1.49
N SER A 88 -6.70 -23.68 -1.73
CA SER A 88 -8.05 -24.21 -1.50
C SER A 88 -8.61 -25.02 -2.68
N LYS A 89 -8.35 -24.62 -3.93
CA LYS A 89 -8.90 -25.26 -5.13
C LYS A 89 -7.98 -26.31 -5.74
N GLU A 90 -6.69 -25.99 -5.91
CA GLU A 90 -5.73 -26.89 -6.58
C GLU A 90 -5.18 -27.91 -5.60
N LEU A 91 -4.67 -27.46 -4.45
CA LEU A 91 -4.01 -28.31 -3.46
C LEU A 91 -4.99 -28.98 -2.49
N LYS A 92 -6.27 -28.56 -2.50
CA LYS A 92 -7.34 -29.06 -1.60
C LYS A 92 -6.91 -29.14 -0.13
N LEU A 93 -6.10 -28.18 0.31
CA LEU A 93 -5.62 -28.12 1.68
C LEU A 93 -6.78 -27.79 2.63
N GLY A 94 -6.64 -28.20 3.90
CA GLY A 94 -7.59 -27.82 4.94
C GLY A 94 -7.66 -26.28 5.09
N PRO A 95 -8.79 -25.74 5.57
CA PRO A 95 -9.06 -24.29 5.52
C PRO A 95 -8.02 -23.45 6.25
N LEU A 96 -7.51 -23.92 7.39
CA LEU A 96 -6.44 -23.25 8.14
C LEU A 96 -5.11 -23.24 7.38
N LEU A 97 -4.77 -24.35 6.73
CA LEU A 97 -3.55 -24.46 5.93
C LEU A 97 -3.64 -23.59 4.67
N SER A 98 -4.81 -23.49 4.05
CA SER A 98 -5.02 -22.59 2.90
C SER A 98 -4.83 -21.13 3.27
N VAL A 99 -5.30 -20.71 4.44
CA VAL A 99 -5.06 -19.34 4.94
C VAL A 99 -3.60 -19.13 5.30
N ALA A 100 -2.96 -20.09 5.98
CA ALA A 100 -1.53 -20.01 6.28
C ALA A 100 -0.69 -19.86 5.00
N PHE A 101 -1.01 -20.61 3.94
CA PHE A 101 -0.35 -20.51 2.65
C PHE A 101 -0.65 -19.16 1.97
N GLY A 102 -1.90 -18.70 2.05
CA GLY A 102 -2.31 -17.37 1.59
C GLY A 102 -1.51 -16.23 2.21
N CYS A 103 -1.15 -16.35 3.49
CA CYS A 103 -0.39 -15.33 4.21
C CYS A 103 1.07 -15.20 3.77
N ILE A 104 1.65 -16.18 3.06
CA ILE A 104 3.08 -16.20 2.70
C ILE A 104 3.50 -14.94 1.91
N PRO A 105 2.83 -14.55 0.79
CA PRO A 105 3.12 -13.30 0.09
C PRO A 105 3.10 -12.05 0.97
N VAL A 106 2.18 -11.99 1.94
CA VAL A 106 2.04 -10.85 2.85
C VAL A 106 3.20 -10.82 3.84
N ILE A 107 3.57 -11.96 4.42
CA ILE A 107 4.70 -12.08 5.34
C ILE A 107 6.00 -11.67 4.65
N ILE A 108 6.23 -12.16 3.42
CA ILE A 108 7.42 -11.80 2.63
C ILE A 108 7.47 -10.28 2.40
N ALA A 109 6.34 -9.67 2.02
CA ALA A 109 6.26 -8.23 1.81
C ALA A 109 6.51 -7.42 3.09
N VAL A 110 5.99 -7.88 4.24
CA VAL A 110 6.23 -7.24 5.55
C VAL A 110 7.70 -7.32 5.95
N VAL A 111 8.31 -8.50 5.80
CA VAL A 111 9.74 -8.69 6.10
C VAL A 111 10.61 -7.82 5.19
N ALA A 112 10.31 -7.78 3.89
CA ALA A 112 11.01 -6.90 2.95
C ALA A 112 10.84 -5.42 3.30
N TYR A 113 9.61 -5.01 3.68
CA TYR A 113 9.35 -3.65 4.14
C TYR A 113 10.16 -3.32 5.39
N LEU A 114 10.21 -4.19 6.40
CA LEU A 114 11.00 -3.98 7.61
C LEU A 114 12.50 -3.89 7.32
N ALA A 115 13.00 -4.75 6.45
CA ALA A 115 14.40 -4.72 6.01
C ALA A 115 14.74 -3.38 5.34
N VAL A 116 13.88 -2.91 4.42
CA VAL A 116 14.04 -1.61 3.77
C VAL A 116 13.84 -0.45 4.76
N TYR A 117 12.93 -0.59 5.71
CA TYR A 117 12.66 0.43 6.74
C TYR A 117 13.85 0.61 7.68
N GLN A 118 14.63 -0.45 7.96
CA GLN A 118 15.86 -0.35 8.74
C GLN A 118 17.03 0.18 7.92
N TRP A 119 17.02 -0.05 6.60
CA TRP A 119 18.06 0.43 5.70
C TRP A 119 18.05 1.97 5.65
N CYS A 120 19.10 2.61 6.17
CA CYS A 120 19.26 4.06 6.03
C CYS A 120 19.44 4.45 4.57
N GLY A 121 18.41 5.06 3.97
CA GLY A 121 18.53 5.74 2.70
C GLY A 121 19.34 7.03 2.86
N GLN A 122 20.34 7.25 2.01
CA GLN A 122 21.22 8.43 2.03
C GLN A 122 20.58 9.69 1.42
N HIS A 123 19.32 9.66 0.96
CA HIS A 123 18.74 10.75 0.18
C HIS A 123 17.32 11.13 0.61
N ASN A 124 17.14 12.43 0.84
CA ASN A 124 15.87 13.07 1.19
C ASN A 124 15.13 13.51 -0.08
N ASP A 125 14.16 12.70 -0.52
CA ASP A 125 13.24 13.07 -1.62
C ASP A 125 12.12 14.03 -1.15
N LEU A 126 12.05 14.32 0.15
CA LEU A 126 11.08 15.25 0.77
C LEU A 126 11.82 16.49 1.27
N VAL A 127 11.57 17.63 0.64
CA VAL A 127 12.14 18.92 1.05
C VAL A 127 11.11 19.63 1.91
N VAL A 128 11.41 19.80 3.20
CA VAL A 128 10.59 20.57 4.12
C VAL A 128 10.94 22.06 3.95
N ARG A 129 9.97 22.88 3.50
CA ARG A 129 10.07 24.34 3.48
C ARG A 129 9.11 24.91 4.54
N GLY A 130 9.64 25.26 5.72
CA GLY A 130 8.82 25.76 6.83
C GLY A 130 7.94 24.66 7.43
N GLN A 131 6.63 24.91 7.57
CA GLN A 131 5.63 23.92 8.04
C GLN A 131 5.01 23.07 6.92
N ARG A 132 5.48 23.20 5.69
CA ARG A 132 4.92 22.52 4.51
C ARG A 132 5.99 21.68 3.81
N VAL A 133 5.55 20.56 3.21
CA VAL A 133 6.45 19.55 2.62
C VAL A 133 6.29 19.59 1.10
N GLU A 134 7.38 19.90 0.40
CA GLU A 134 7.49 19.77 -1.06
C GLU A 134 8.06 18.40 -1.43
N VAL A 135 7.43 17.75 -2.39
CA VAL A 135 7.94 16.52 -2.99
C VAL A 135 8.90 16.95 -4.09
N ALA A 136 10.20 16.84 -3.86
CA ALA A 136 11.16 17.11 -4.92
C ALA A 136 11.05 15.98 -5.96
N GLU A 137 10.82 16.33 -7.23
CA GLU A 137 10.87 15.37 -8.33
C GLU A 137 12.32 14.95 -8.57
N VAL A 138 12.79 13.95 -7.84
CA VAL A 138 14.13 13.39 -8.07
C VAL A 138 14.03 12.43 -9.26
N ALA A 139 14.67 12.81 -10.37
CA ALA A 139 14.77 12.00 -11.58
C ALA A 139 15.29 10.58 -11.28
N PRO A 140 14.75 9.52 -11.92
CA PRO A 140 15.11 8.15 -11.61
C PRO A 140 16.59 7.86 -11.91
N ARG A 141 17.36 7.45 -10.89
CA ARG A 141 18.80 7.20 -10.98
C ARG A 141 19.11 5.86 -11.65
N ARG A 142 19.91 5.90 -12.72
CA ARG A 142 20.42 4.78 -13.55
C ARG A 142 21.03 3.59 -12.76
N GLY A 143 21.51 3.82 -11.53
CA GLY A 143 22.11 2.79 -10.68
C GLY A 143 21.10 1.91 -9.92
N SER A 144 19.89 2.42 -9.65
CA SER A 144 18.83 1.56 -9.10
C SER A 144 18.41 0.51 -10.13
N THR A 145 18.45 0.85 -11.41
CA THR A 145 18.05 0.01 -12.54
C THR A 145 18.91 -1.25 -12.68
N VAL A 146 20.19 -1.23 -12.27
CA VAL A 146 21.09 -2.39 -12.34
C VAL A 146 20.85 -3.39 -11.21
N MET A 147 20.66 -2.90 -9.98
CA MET A 147 20.28 -3.77 -8.85
C MET A 147 18.86 -4.33 -9.06
N LEU A 148 17.99 -3.52 -9.65
CA LEU A 148 16.61 -3.85 -9.99
C LEU A 148 16.51 -4.84 -11.15
N SER A 149 17.37 -4.71 -12.18
CA SER A 149 17.46 -5.69 -13.27
C SER A 149 18.07 -7.01 -12.79
N GLY A 150 19.04 -6.97 -11.88
CA GLY A 150 19.58 -8.16 -11.21
C GLY A 150 18.53 -8.90 -10.38
N LEU A 151 17.72 -8.17 -9.60
CA LEU A 151 16.60 -8.74 -8.85
C LEU A 151 15.52 -9.31 -9.78
N ALA A 152 15.15 -8.59 -10.84
CA ALA A 152 14.17 -9.06 -11.81
C ALA A 152 14.63 -10.32 -12.56
N ALA A 153 15.91 -10.38 -12.95
CA ALA A 153 16.52 -11.55 -13.58
C ALA A 153 16.64 -12.75 -12.63
N GLY A 154 16.98 -12.50 -11.35
CA GLY A 154 17.00 -13.53 -10.32
C GLY A 154 15.62 -14.12 -10.07
N LEU A 155 14.60 -13.25 -9.95
CA LEU A 155 13.22 -13.66 -9.74
C LEU A 155 12.66 -14.40 -10.95
N SER A 156 12.91 -13.94 -12.18
CA SER A 156 12.46 -14.63 -13.40
C SER A 156 13.12 -15.99 -13.58
N SER A 157 14.41 -16.12 -13.22
CA SER A 157 15.14 -17.38 -13.23
C SER A 157 14.59 -18.40 -12.22
N MET A 158 14.10 -17.97 -11.05
CA MET A 158 13.43 -18.87 -10.09
C MET A 158 12.01 -19.24 -10.49
N ILE A 159 11.30 -18.34 -11.20
CA ILE A 159 9.93 -18.58 -11.68
C ILE A 159 9.93 -19.65 -12.79
N TYR A 160 10.85 -19.57 -13.76
CA TYR A 160 10.90 -20.46 -14.92
C TYR A 160 10.88 -21.98 -14.60
N PRO A 161 11.71 -22.53 -13.69
CA PRO A 161 11.69 -23.95 -13.36
C PRO A 161 10.44 -24.37 -12.56
N MET A 162 9.85 -23.45 -11.78
CA MET A 162 8.61 -23.72 -11.03
C MET A 162 7.40 -23.83 -11.97
N VAL A 163 7.32 -22.96 -12.99
CA VAL A 163 6.29 -23.05 -14.04
C VAL A 163 6.42 -24.35 -14.82
N LYS A 164 7.65 -24.73 -15.16
CA LYS A 164 7.94 -25.93 -15.95
C LYS A 164 7.64 -27.23 -15.21
N SER A 165 7.77 -27.27 -13.87
CA SER A 165 7.57 -28.51 -13.11
C SER A 165 6.12 -28.78 -12.70
N HIS A 166 5.30 -27.74 -12.46
CA HIS A 166 4.00 -27.93 -11.81
C HIS A 166 2.77 -27.93 -12.72
N ASN A 167 2.85 -27.57 -14.02
CA ASN A 167 1.67 -27.41 -14.90
C ASN A 167 0.53 -26.51 -14.35
N ILE A 168 0.73 -25.87 -13.18
CA ILE A 168 -0.25 -25.08 -12.46
C ILE A 168 0.12 -23.61 -12.66
N SER A 169 -0.58 -22.99 -13.61
CA SER A 169 -0.41 -21.58 -13.98
C SER A 169 -0.56 -20.62 -12.79
N THR A 170 -1.31 -21.00 -11.76
CA THR A 170 -1.57 -20.15 -10.59
C THR A 170 -0.36 -20.01 -9.66
N VAL A 171 0.50 -21.03 -9.52
CA VAL A 171 1.72 -20.94 -8.70
C VAL A 171 2.71 -19.95 -9.33
N ALA A 172 2.85 -19.99 -10.66
CA ALA A 172 3.64 -19.02 -11.41
C ALA A 172 3.16 -17.59 -11.18
N LEU A 173 1.83 -17.40 -11.19
CA LEU A 173 1.22 -16.10 -10.94
C LEU A 173 1.46 -15.60 -9.50
N VAL A 174 1.37 -16.47 -8.50
CA VAL A 174 1.72 -16.13 -7.10
C VAL A 174 3.17 -15.66 -7.01
N LEU A 175 4.11 -16.40 -7.61
CA LEU A 175 5.52 -16.01 -7.61
C LEU A 175 5.77 -14.69 -8.33
N ALA A 176 5.14 -14.46 -9.49
CA ALA A 176 5.24 -13.21 -10.22
C ALA A 176 4.72 -12.02 -9.40
N VAL A 177 3.62 -12.20 -8.68
CA VAL A 177 3.06 -11.16 -7.80
C VAL A 177 3.92 -10.91 -6.57
N VAL A 178 4.52 -11.94 -5.98
CA VAL A 178 5.52 -11.79 -4.91
C VAL A 178 6.74 -11.02 -5.43
N ALA A 179 7.26 -11.37 -6.60
CA ALA A 179 8.35 -10.67 -7.26
C ALA A 179 8.01 -9.18 -7.49
N LEU A 180 6.80 -8.89 -7.97
CA LEU A 180 6.30 -7.54 -8.15
C LEU A 180 6.19 -6.79 -6.81
N SER A 181 5.72 -7.45 -5.75
CA SER A 181 5.62 -6.83 -4.41
C SER A 181 6.99 -6.41 -3.88
N LEU A 182 7.99 -7.28 -4.04
CA LEU A 182 9.37 -6.98 -3.66
C LEU A 182 9.92 -5.83 -4.52
N PHE A 183 9.71 -5.88 -5.83
CA PHE A 183 10.12 -4.83 -6.76
C PHE A 183 9.56 -3.47 -6.33
N VAL A 184 8.26 -3.38 -6.03
CA VAL A 184 7.61 -2.14 -5.59
C VAL A 184 8.22 -1.64 -4.27
N ILE A 185 8.44 -2.52 -3.29
CA ILE A 185 9.06 -2.15 -2.01
C ILE A 185 10.47 -1.59 -2.21
N PHE A 186 11.31 -2.27 -2.99
CA PHE A 186 12.67 -1.81 -3.27
C PHE A 186 12.71 -0.54 -4.12
N TYR A 187 11.78 -0.38 -5.07
CA TYR A 187 11.66 0.83 -5.89
C TYR A 187 11.30 2.04 -5.01
N TYR A 188 10.37 1.88 -4.08
CA TYR A 188 9.94 2.96 -3.17
C TYR A 188 10.80 3.10 -1.92
N ARG A 189 11.96 2.43 -1.80
CA ARG A 189 12.83 2.47 -0.61
C ARG A 189 13.19 3.89 -0.16
N ASN A 190 13.49 4.79 -1.09
CA ASN A 190 13.84 6.18 -0.77
C ASN A 190 12.63 6.94 -0.22
N ASN A 191 11.43 6.69 -0.76
CA ASN A 191 10.20 7.29 -0.26
C ASN A 191 9.86 6.78 1.16
N ILE A 192 10.14 5.50 1.45
CA ILE A 192 9.99 4.94 2.80
C ILE A 192 10.96 5.61 3.78
N ALA A 193 12.23 5.75 3.38
CA ALA A 193 13.26 6.41 4.20
C ALA A 193 12.92 7.90 4.44
N ALA A 194 12.53 8.63 3.40
CA ALA A 194 12.13 10.03 3.52
C ALA A 194 10.89 10.19 4.41
N PHE A 195 9.91 9.28 4.31
CA PHE A 195 8.73 9.29 5.19
C PHE A 195 9.11 9.01 6.66
N ARG A 196 10.07 8.11 6.91
CA ARG A 196 10.61 7.84 8.24
C ARG A 196 11.28 9.09 8.82
N GLU A 197 12.15 9.74 8.05
CA GLU A 197 12.80 11.00 8.47
C GLU A 197 11.78 12.10 8.77
N LEU A 198 10.74 12.23 7.95
CA LEU A 198 9.67 13.20 8.18
C LEU A 198 8.93 12.93 9.50
N LYS A 199 8.63 11.65 9.79
CA LYS A 199 7.97 11.26 11.05
C LYS A 199 8.86 11.51 12.27
N GLU A 200 10.17 11.26 12.15
CA GLU A 200 11.15 11.56 13.19
C GLU A 200 11.25 13.08 13.43
N ARG A 201 11.25 13.90 12.36
CA ARG A 201 11.23 15.37 12.47
C ARG A 201 9.93 15.88 13.10
N GLU A 202 8.76 15.38 12.70
CA GLU A 202 7.47 15.76 13.33
C GLU A 202 7.49 15.48 14.84
N THR A 203 8.07 14.35 15.24
CA THR A 203 8.17 13.95 16.65
C THR A 203 9.16 14.83 17.41
N ARG A 204 10.31 15.15 16.80
CA ARG A 204 11.35 16.00 17.40
C ARG A 204 10.88 17.44 17.55
N GLU A 205 10.23 17.99 16.54
CA GLU A 205 9.79 19.40 16.49
C GLU A 205 8.41 19.61 17.14
N ARG A 206 7.72 18.54 17.54
CA ARG A 206 6.34 18.54 18.06
C ARG A 206 5.37 19.33 17.17
N CYS A 207 5.62 19.33 15.87
CA CYS A 207 4.84 20.05 14.87
C CYS A 207 4.16 19.06 13.93
N HIS A 208 3.00 19.45 13.39
CA HIS A 208 2.28 18.65 12.40
C HIS A 208 2.42 19.31 11.04
N TYR A 209 3.03 18.60 10.08
CA TYR A 209 3.14 19.13 8.73
C TYR A 209 1.82 18.97 7.99
N THR A 210 1.43 20.02 7.30
CA THR A 210 0.25 20.06 6.44
C THR A 210 0.66 20.03 4.98
N PHE A 211 -0.27 19.73 4.09
CA PHE A 211 -0.02 19.76 2.65
C PHE A 211 0.38 21.18 2.19
N MET A 212 1.08 21.27 1.06
CA MET A 212 1.25 22.57 0.40
C MET A 212 -0.08 23.11 -0.13
N ASN A 213 -0.96 22.24 -0.63
CA ASN A 213 -2.25 22.60 -1.27
C ASN A 213 -3.45 22.37 -0.34
N VAL A 214 -3.34 22.62 0.96
CA VAL A 214 -4.45 22.40 1.91
C VAL A 214 -5.66 23.25 1.56
N GLU A 215 -5.44 24.50 1.11
CA GLU A 215 -6.53 25.41 0.77
C GLU A 215 -7.43 24.83 -0.33
N GLU A 216 -6.84 24.31 -1.41
CA GLU A 216 -7.57 23.70 -2.54
C GLU A 216 -8.31 22.42 -2.13
N ILE A 217 -7.68 21.57 -1.31
CA ILE A 217 -8.32 20.36 -0.78
C ILE A 217 -9.53 20.74 0.10
N ARG A 218 -9.40 21.81 0.90
CA ARG A 218 -10.49 22.30 1.75
C ARG A 218 -11.66 22.82 0.92
N GLU A 219 -11.39 23.60 -0.14
CA GLU A 219 -12.43 24.07 -1.05
C GLU A 219 -13.21 22.93 -1.69
N ARG A 220 -12.53 21.88 -2.17
CA ARG A 220 -13.19 20.70 -2.74
C ARG A 220 -13.95 19.88 -1.69
N ARG A 221 -13.47 19.80 -0.45
CA ARG A 221 -14.24 19.18 0.66
C ARG A 221 -15.54 19.93 0.92
N VAL A 222 -15.53 21.27 0.90
CA VAL A 222 -16.73 22.09 1.08
C VAL A 222 -17.70 21.99 -0.11
N ALA A 223 -17.17 21.78 -1.32
CA ALA A 223 -17.98 21.52 -2.52
C ALA A 223 -18.66 20.14 -2.48
N SER A 224 -18.03 19.13 -1.87
CA SER A 224 -18.59 17.78 -1.76
C SER A 224 -19.70 17.66 -0.71
N LEU A 225 -20.81 17.04 -1.08
CA LEU A 225 -21.95 16.74 -0.18
C LEU A 225 -21.51 15.93 1.06
N LEU A 226 -20.62 14.95 0.87
CA LEU A 226 -20.06 14.16 1.97
C LEU A 226 -19.20 15.04 2.90
N GLY A 227 -18.41 15.95 2.34
CA GLY A 227 -17.62 16.87 3.13
C GLY A 227 -18.48 17.82 3.96
N ARG A 228 -19.63 18.26 3.46
CA ARG A 228 -20.61 19.05 4.24
C ARG A 228 -21.19 18.27 5.41
N ILE A 229 -21.58 17.00 5.21
CA ILE A 229 -22.12 16.15 6.27
C ILE A 229 -21.09 15.92 7.38
N PHE A 230 -19.82 15.70 7.01
CA PHE A 230 -18.75 15.48 7.99
C PHE A 230 -18.23 16.78 8.64
N ALA A 231 -18.25 17.91 7.93
CA ALA A 231 -17.84 19.22 8.46
C ALA A 231 -18.80 19.78 9.53
N VAL A 232 -20.10 19.50 9.38
CA VAL A 232 -21.12 19.88 10.39
C VAL A 232 -20.85 19.19 11.74
N ARG A 233 -20.22 18.01 11.73
CA ARG A 233 -19.95 17.23 12.96
C ARG A 233 -18.69 17.66 13.71
N THR A 234 -17.78 18.42 13.09
CA THR A 234 -16.56 18.94 13.73
C THR A 234 -16.74 20.31 14.40
N ARG A 235 -17.94 20.91 14.34
CA ARG A 235 -18.26 22.22 14.96
C ARG A 235 -18.93 22.13 16.36
N ARG A 236 -18.87 20.97 17.01
CA ARG A 236 -19.29 20.81 18.42
C ARG A 236 -18.09 20.51 19.30
#